data_AF-A0A3M1MLB7-F1
#
_entry.id   AF-A0A3M1MLB7-F1
#
_cell.length_a   1.000
_cell.length_b   1.000
_cell.length_c   1.000
_cell.angle_alpha   90.00
_cell.angle_beta   90.00
_cell.angle_gamma   90.00
#
_symmetry.space_group_name_H-M   'P 1'
#
loop_
_entity.id
_entity.type
_entity.pdbx_description
1 polymer ?
#
loop_
_entity_poly.entity_id
_entity_poly.type
_entity_poly.pdbx_seq_one_letter_code
_entity_poly.pdbx_strand_id
1 'polypeptide(L)' 'MSNLTDNEIKILRVFRKYLMSPGQVLCLSNTDVGSKKAGLQEMIADGLLVAESVRDGYSLTRRGYRAMLRLDS' A
#
# COMPACT_ATOMS: atom_id res chain seq x y z
N MET A 1 -9.53 14.01 -7.29
CA MET A 1 -9.13 12.64 -6.89
C MET A 1 -7.67 12.52 -7.26
N SER A 2 -6.79 12.15 -6.33
CA SER A 2 -5.35 12.00 -6.64
C SER A 2 -5.19 10.89 -7.67
N ASN A 3 -4.53 11.15 -8.80
CA ASN A 3 -4.16 10.13 -9.75
C ASN A 3 -3.05 9.27 -9.12
N LEU A 4 -3.29 7.97 -8.98
CA LEU A 4 -2.29 7.05 -8.46
C LEU A 4 -1.14 6.91 -9.47
N THR A 5 0.09 6.87 -9.00
CA THR A 5 1.25 6.55 -9.84
C THR A 5 1.35 5.05 -10.13
N ASP A 6 2.13 4.67 -11.15
CA ASP A 6 2.37 3.25 -11.47
C ASP A 6 2.96 2.47 -10.29
N ASN A 7 3.78 3.12 -9.45
CA ASN A 7 4.37 2.48 -8.27
C ASN A 7 3.32 2.25 -7.18
N GLU A 8 2.42 3.20 -6.96
CA GLU A 8 1.32 3.05 -6.01
C GLU A 8 0.34 1.96 -6.46
N ILE A 9 0.04 1.91 -7.76
CA ILE A 9 -0.79 0.84 -8.34
C ILE A 9 -0.14 -0.52 -8.11
N LYS A 10 1.17 -0.66 -8.35
CA LYS A 10 1.90 -1.90 -8.09
C LYS A 10 1.83 -2.32 -6.62
N ILE A 11 1.98 -1.38 -5.68
CA ILE A 11 1.88 -1.65 -4.25
C ILE A 11 0.45 -2.10 -3.88
N LEU A 12 -0.58 -1.38 -4.31
CA LEU A 12 -1.97 -1.72 -4.04
C LEU A 12 -2.35 -3.10 -4.63
N ARG A 13 -1.82 -3.47 -5.80
CA ARG A 13 -1.99 -4.82 -6.36
C ARG A 13 -1.41 -5.92 -5.47
N VAL A 14 -0.32 -5.65 -4.74
CA VAL A 14 0.23 -6.60 -3.77
C VAL A 14 -0.74 -6.77 -2.60
N PHE A 15 -1.24 -5.70 -2.01
CA PHE A 15 -2.27 -5.79 -0.96
C PHE A 15 -3.52 -6.54 -1.44
N ARG A 16 -3.95 -6.29 -2.68
CA ARG A 16 -5.08 -6.99 -3.29
C ARG A 16 -4.84 -8.48 -3.46
N LYS A 17 -3.65 -8.87 -3.94
CA LYS A 17 -3.23 -10.26 -4.11
C LYS A 17 -3.33 -11.05 -2.80
N TYR A 18 -3.04 -10.41 -1.66
CA TYR A 18 -3.15 -11.01 -0.33
C TYR A 18 -4.50 -10.77 0.36
N LEU A 19 -5.50 -10.24 -0.37
CA LEU A 19 -6.86 -9.97 0.14
C LEU A 19 -6.88 -9.09 1.40
N MET A 20 -5.93 -8.17 1.51
CA MET A 20 -5.78 -7.32 2.69
C MET A 20 -6.95 -6.35 2.85
N SER A 21 -7.43 -6.21 4.08
CA SER A 21 -8.44 -5.26 4.53
C SER A 21 -7.79 -4.12 5.34
N PRO A 22 -8.49 -3.00 5.57
CA PRO A 22 -7.96 -1.91 6.38
C PRO A 22 -7.48 -2.39 7.76
N GLY A 23 -6.29 -1.92 8.18
CA GLY A 23 -5.68 -2.28 9.46
C GLY A 23 -5.07 -3.69 9.54
N GLN A 24 -5.15 -4.50 8.48
CA GLN A 24 -4.40 -5.75 8.41
C GLN A 24 -2.97 -5.46 7.94
N VAL A 25 -2.00 -5.93 8.70
CA VAL A 25 -0.58 -5.70 8.45
C VAL A 25 -0.07 -6.64 7.36
N LEU A 26 0.54 -6.07 6.33
CA LEU A 26 1.33 -6.81 5.35
C LEU A 26 2.81 -6.50 5.55
N CYS A 27 3.59 -7.54 5.86
CA CYS A 27 5.05 -7.42 5.88
C CYS A 27 5.58 -7.60 4.46
N LEU A 28 6.14 -6.54 3.89
CA LEU A 28 6.79 -6.61 2.58
C LEU A 28 8.23 -7.13 2.77
N SER A 29 8.67 -8.06 1.92
CA SER A 29 10.03 -8.59 2.00
C SER A 29 11.08 -7.49 1.73
N ASN A 30 12.30 -7.61 2.26
CA ASN A 30 13.38 -6.62 2.06
C ASN A 30 13.62 -6.28 0.57
N THR A 31 13.48 -7.26 -0.33
CA THR A 31 13.63 -7.09 -1.79
C THR A 31 12.50 -6.24 -2.38
N ASP A 32 11.28 -6.41 -1.87
CA ASP A 32 10.12 -5.63 -2.27
C ASP A 32 10.16 -4.20 -1.73
N VAL A 33 10.63 -4.01 -0.49
CA VAL A 33 10.71 -2.70 0.16
C VAL A 33 11.76 -1.83 -0.52
N GLY A 34 12.95 -2.35 -0.83
CA GLY A 34 14.02 -1.55 -1.45
C GLY A 34 13.61 -0.91 -2.78
N SER A 35 12.93 -1.67 -3.64
CA SER A 35 12.46 -1.20 -4.95
C SER A 35 11.18 -0.34 -4.89
N LYS A 36 10.42 -0.41 -3.79
CA LYS A 36 9.13 0.28 -3.63
C LYS A 36 9.13 1.35 -2.53
N LYS A 37 10.29 1.62 -1.90
CA LYS A 37 10.40 2.49 -0.72
C LYS A 37 9.86 3.90 -0.95
N ALA A 38 10.20 4.52 -2.08
CA ALA A 38 9.70 5.85 -2.43
C ALA A 38 8.16 5.87 -2.53
N GLY A 39 7.59 4.92 -3.28
CA GLY A 39 6.13 4.78 -3.39
C GLY A 39 5.44 4.48 -2.05
N LEU A 40 6.05 3.66 -1.18
CA LEU A 40 5.51 3.42 0.16
C LEU A 40 5.47 4.69 1.01
N GLN A 41 6.52 5.53 0.94
CA GLN A 41 6.56 6.81 1.66
C GLN A 41 5.55 7.81 1.12
N GLU A 42 5.42 7.91 -0.21
CA GLU A 42 4.40 8.74 -0.87
C GLU A 42 2.98 8.30 -0.46
N MET A 43 2.70 7.00 -0.49
CA MET A 43 1.40 6.46 -0.08
C MET A 43 1.09 6.69 1.41
N ILE A 44 2.10 6.73 2.27
CA ILE A 44 1.93 7.10 3.69
C ILE A 44 1.62 8.60 3.78
N ALA A 45 2.36 9.45 3.08
CA ALA A 45 2.12 10.89 3.04
C ALA A 45 0.72 11.24 2.51
N ASP A 46 0.22 10.48 1.53
CA ASP A 46 -1.12 10.63 0.94
C ASP A 46 -2.24 10.00 1.79
N GLY A 47 -1.88 9.33 2.89
CA GLY A 47 -2.81 8.68 3.81
C GLY A 47 -3.49 7.44 3.23
N LEU A 48 -2.84 6.77 2.28
CA LEU A 48 -3.28 5.49 1.71
C LEU A 48 -2.78 4.30 2.55
N LEU A 49 -1.58 4.42 3.11
CA LEU A 49 -0.96 3.43 3.97
C LEU A 49 -0.61 4.00 5.34
N VAL A 50 -0.42 3.10 6.30
CA VAL A 50 0.22 3.37 7.60
C VAL A 50 1.39 2.42 7.75
N ALA A 51 2.53 2.95 8.19
CA ALA A 51 3.65 2.13 8.63
C ALA A 51 3.35 1.58 10.03
N GLU A 52 3.49 0.27 10.20
CA GLU A 52 3.23 -0.41 11.47
C GLU A 52 4.50 -0.53 12.30
N SER A 53 4.34 -0.85 13.60
CA SER A 53 5.48 -1.03 14.52
C SER A 53 6.34 -2.27 14.18
N VAL A 54 5.76 -3.24 13.47
CA VAL A 54 6.48 -4.40 12.95
C VAL A 54 7.36 -3.96 11.79
N ARG A 55 8.62 -4.39 11.81
CA ARG A 55 9.59 -4.10 10.74
C ARG A 55 9.02 -4.45 9.37
N ASP A 56 9.10 -3.49 8.44
CA ASP A 56 8.63 -3.61 7.06
C ASP A 56 7.11 -3.94 6.95
N GLY A 57 6.35 -3.67 8.02
CA GLY A 57 4.91 -3.85 8.10
C GLY A 57 4.15 -2.59 7.67
N TYR A 58 3.16 -2.79 6.80
CA TYR A 58 2.30 -1.72 6.30
C TYR A 58 0.84 -2.16 6.30
N SER A 59 -0.06 -1.25 6.65
CA SER A 59 -1.51 -1.49 6.62
C SER A 59 -2.22 -0.51 5.69
N LEU A 60 -3.30 -0.97 5.05
CA LEU A 60 -4.19 -0.08 4.30
C LEU A 60 -4.99 0.81 5.25
N THR A 61 -5.11 2.09 4.93
CA THR A 61 -6.18 2.92 5.49
C THR A 61 -7.51 2.61 4.80
N ARG A 62 -8.62 3.15 5.34
CA ARG A 62 -9.91 3.13 4.64
C ARG A 62 -9.86 3.85 3.28
N ARG A 63 -8.97 4.82 3.11
CA ARG A 63 -8.77 5.53 1.85
C ARG A 63 -7.96 4.68 0.88
N GLY A 64 -6.85 4.09 1.33
CA GLY A 64 -6.04 3.16 0.54
C GLY A 64 -6.83 1.95 0.06
N TYR A 65 -7.65 1.35 0.92
CA TYR A 65 -8.51 0.22 0.53
C TYR A 65 -9.54 0.60 -0.54
N ARG A 66 -10.15 1.78 -0.44
CA ARG A 66 -11.06 2.28 -1.49
C ARG A 66 -10.33 2.54 -2.81
N ALA A 67 -9.09 3.06 -2.75
CA ALA A 67 -8.26 3.23 -3.93
C ALA A 67 -7.91 1.88 -4.57
N MET A 68 -7.56 0.87 -3.77
CA MET A 68 -7.29 -0.50 -4.22
C MET A 68 -8.50 -1.11 -4.95
N LEU A 69 -9.71 -0.96 -4.41
CA LEU A 69 -10.93 -1.50 -5.03
C LEU A 69 -11.27 -0.87 -6.40
N ARG A 70 -10.78 0.35 -6.67
CA ARG A 70 -11.01 1.05 -7.93
C ARG A 70 -10.00 0.71 -9.03
N LEU A 71 -8.99 -0.11 -8.74
CA LEU A 71 -8.01 -0.52 -9.75
C LEU A 71 -8.60 -1.42 -10.84
N ASP A 72 -9.72 -2.08 -10.54
CA ASP A 72 -10.38 -3.08 -11.40
C ASP A 72 -11.72 -2.57 -11.98
N SER A 73 -12.07 -1.29 -11.75
CA SER A 73 -13.30 -0.64 -12.23
C SER A 73 -13.02 0.26 -13.42
#